data_AF-A0A9X1MX14-F1
#
_entry.id   AF-A0A9X1MX14-F1
#
_cell.length_a   1.000
_cell.length_b   1.000
_cell.length_c   1.000
_cell.angle_alpha   90.00
_cell.angle_beta   90.00
_cell.angle_gamma   90.00
#
_symmetry.space_group_name_H-M   'P 1'
#
loop_
_entity.id
_entity.type
_entity.pdbx_description
1 polymer ?
#
loop_
_entity_poly.entity_id
_entity_poly.type
_entity_poly.pdbx_seq_one_letter_code
_entity_poly.pdbx_strand_id
1 'polypeptide(L)'
;MLEPLVIAKSNELELAILPALANRHGLITGATGTGKTVSLQKMAENFSRIGVPVFMADVKGDLSGIAAEGVMNPKLQSRLEALKVTDWDPAACPTVFWDVFGEKGHPVRATVSDMGPVLLSRLLNLNDVQSGVLQLVFKIADDNGLLLLDMKDLRSMVQFVGDNAKQFQTQYGNISSASIGAIQRGLLTLEQQGEESFFGEPMLDIFDLIKTNASGQGIVNILAADKLYNQPKLYAIFLLWLLSELFEHLPEVGDMDKPKMVFFFDEAHLLFNDAPTALLEKIEQVVRLIRSKGVGIYFVTQNPLDIPDSVLGQLGNRVQHALRAFTPRDQKAVRAAAETMRANPAFNAEQAITELGVGEALISFLDEKGRPNIVERGFVIAPCSRMGALSDDERNGLINRSPLYGRYEEVIDRESAYEKLTAGAGVATPTAKDVPAKQAENQQKEDEDGGLLGSLNDILFGTTGPRGGKKDGLVQTAAKSMTRQLGNQIVRGILGSILGGKRR
;
A
#
# COMPACT_ATOMS: atom_id res chain seq x y z
N MET A 1 -20.68 20.24 -3.62
CA MET A 1 -19.43 20.12 -4.40
C MET A 1 -18.42 21.09 -3.84
N LEU A 2 -17.23 20.59 -3.52
CA LEU A 2 -16.10 21.42 -3.10
C LEU A 2 -15.63 22.31 -4.25
N GLU A 3 -15.02 23.43 -3.91
CA GLU A 3 -14.44 24.34 -4.89
C GLU A 3 -13.29 23.68 -5.67
N PRO A 4 -13.11 24.01 -6.97
CA PRO A 4 -11.94 23.60 -7.73
C PRO A 4 -10.63 24.04 -7.07
N LEU A 5 -9.64 23.16 -7.03
CA LEU A 5 -8.34 23.44 -6.41
C LEU A 5 -7.40 24.06 -7.43
N VAL A 6 -7.23 25.38 -7.39
CA VAL A 6 -6.37 26.12 -8.32
C VAL A 6 -4.90 25.73 -8.12
N ILE A 7 -4.26 25.24 -9.19
CA ILE A 7 -2.85 24.80 -9.19
C ILE A 7 -1.96 25.80 -9.95
N ALA A 8 -2.48 26.36 -11.03
CA ALA A 8 -1.75 27.25 -11.92
C ALA A 8 -2.67 28.33 -12.50
N LYS A 9 -2.07 29.39 -13.04
CA LYS A 9 -2.77 30.45 -13.78
C LYS A 9 -2.20 30.60 -15.19
N SER A 10 -3.08 30.78 -16.16
CA SER A 10 -2.76 31.20 -17.52
C SER A 10 -3.48 32.52 -17.80
N ASN A 11 -2.77 33.63 -17.63
CA ASN A 11 -3.38 34.96 -17.59
C ASN A 11 -4.50 35.02 -16.52
N GLU A 12 -5.74 35.29 -16.92
CA GLU A 12 -6.91 35.31 -16.03
C GLU A 12 -7.55 33.92 -15.85
N LEU A 13 -7.12 32.90 -16.59
CA LEU A 13 -7.67 31.54 -16.50
C LEU A 13 -7.01 30.78 -15.33
N GLU A 14 -7.86 30.26 -14.44
CA GLU A 14 -7.43 29.37 -13.36
C GLU A 14 -7.43 27.91 -13.84
N LEU A 15 -6.29 27.26 -13.70
CA LEU A 15 -6.09 25.87 -14.04
C LEU A 15 -6.19 25.06 -12.75
N ALA A 16 -7.38 24.51 -12.53
CA ALA A 16 -7.77 23.88 -11.28
C ALA A 16 -8.10 22.39 -11.45
N ILE A 17 -7.79 21.60 -10.43
CA ILE A 17 -8.22 20.20 -10.35
C ILE A 17 -9.54 20.11 -9.58
N LEU A 18 -10.49 19.34 -10.10
CA LEU A 18 -11.78 19.12 -9.46
C LEU A 18 -11.64 18.03 -8.37
N PRO A 19 -11.92 18.31 -7.08
CA PRO A 19 -11.80 17.32 -6.00
C PRO A 19 -12.52 16.00 -6.29
N ALA A 20 -13.75 16.06 -6.81
CA ALA A 20 -14.56 14.89 -7.12
C ALA A 20 -13.96 13.98 -8.21
N LEU A 21 -13.01 14.49 -9.00
CA LEU A 21 -12.37 13.77 -10.09
C LEU A 21 -10.87 13.51 -9.82
N ALA A 22 -10.37 13.87 -8.64
CA ALA A 22 -8.98 13.70 -8.27
C ALA A 22 -8.58 12.22 -8.08
N ASN A 23 -9.53 11.29 -7.92
CA ASN A 23 -9.28 9.85 -7.92
C ASN A 23 -9.08 9.26 -9.34
N ARG A 24 -9.23 10.05 -10.41
CA ARG A 24 -8.96 9.64 -11.79
C ARG A 24 -7.48 9.71 -12.18
N HIS A 25 -6.61 9.66 -11.17
CA HIS A 25 -5.16 9.64 -11.25
C HIS A 25 -4.56 10.82 -12.01
N GLY A 26 -3.23 10.90 -12.06
CA GLY A 26 -2.55 11.93 -12.83
C GLY A 26 -1.08 11.64 -13.10
N LEU A 27 -0.52 12.45 -13.98
CA LEU A 27 0.91 12.46 -14.33
C LEU A 27 1.48 13.87 -14.17
N ILE A 28 2.57 13.99 -13.44
CA ILE A 28 3.42 15.17 -13.39
C ILE A 28 4.76 14.81 -14.02
N THR A 29 5.17 15.51 -15.07
CA THR A 29 6.38 15.15 -15.83
C THR A 29 7.18 16.37 -16.25
N GLY A 30 8.47 16.19 -16.56
CA GLY A 30 9.40 17.26 -16.93
C GLY A 30 10.83 16.99 -16.47
N ALA A 31 11.80 17.71 -17.03
CA ALA A 31 13.21 17.54 -16.66
C ALA A 31 13.51 17.97 -15.20
N THR A 32 14.69 17.65 -14.70
CA THR A 32 15.14 18.09 -13.36
C THR A 32 15.18 19.62 -13.26
N GLY A 33 14.66 20.16 -12.15
CA GLY A 33 14.66 21.61 -11.87
C GLY A 33 13.62 22.43 -12.63
N THR A 34 12.69 21.81 -13.36
CA THR A 34 11.68 22.55 -14.16
C THR A 34 10.42 22.95 -13.40
N GLY A 35 10.15 22.33 -12.24
CA GLY A 35 9.02 22.68 -11.38
C GLY A 35 8.15 21.52 -10.89
N LYS A 36 8.49 20.26 -11.22
CA LYS A 36 7.73 19.06 -10.80
C LYS A 36 7.42 19.02 -9.29
N THR A 37 8.45 19.16 -8.46
CA THR A 37 8.33 19.16 -6.98
C THR A 37 7.38 20.25 -6.50
N VAL A 38 7.42 21.44 -7.12
CA VAL A 38 6.54 22.57 -6.79
C VAL A 38 5.08 22.24 -7.13
N SER A 39 4.82 21.63 -8.29
CA SER A 39 3.47 21.16 -8.65
C SER A 39 2.96 20.08 -7.71
N LEU A 40 3.78 19.08 -7.42
CA LEU A 40 3.47 18.01 -6.47
C LEU A 40 3.07 18.61 -5.12
N GLN A 41 3.93 19.46 -4.56
CA GLN A 41 3.73 20.09 -3.25
C GLN A 41 2.48 20.98 -3.23
N LYS A 42 2.25 21.80 -4.27
CA LYS A 42 1.05 22.64 -4.37
C LYS A 42 -0.24 21.79 -4.42
N MET A 43 -0.23 20.69 -5.17
CA MET A 43 -1.37 19.78 -5.23
C MET A 43 -1.59 19.07 -3.88
N ALA A 44 -0.52 18.56 -3.26
CA ALA A 44 -0.58 17.90 -1.95
C ALA A 44 -1.13 18.83 -0.86
N GLU A 45 -0.66 20.09 -0.82
CA GLU A 45 -1.17 21.11 0.10
C GLU A 45 -2.66 21.37 -0.11
N ASN A 46 -3.09 21.57 -1.36
CA ASN A 46 -4.50 21.81 -1.66
C ASN A 46 -5.40 20.62 -1.27
N PHE A 47 -4.93 19.37 -1.47
CA PHE A 47 -5.64 18.18 -1.01
C PHE A 47 -5.72 18.11 0.52
N SER A 48 -4.60 18.33 1.22
CA SER A 48 -4.58 18.39 2.68
C SER A 48 -5.57 19.44 3.21
N ARG A 49 -5.59 20.65 2.63
CA ARG A 49 -6.49 21.74 3.04
C ARG A 49 -7.97 21.37 2.99
N ILE A 50 -8.40 20.60 2.00
CA ILE A 50 -9.80 20.13 1.90
C ILE A 50 -10.07 18.84 2.69
N GLY A 51 -9.13 18.40 3.53
CA GLY A 51 -9.30 17.20 4.36
C GLY A 51 -9.10 15.90 3.61
N VAL A 52 -8.28 15.88 2.55
CA VAL A 52 -7.84 14.66 1.87
C VAL A 52 -6.45 14.29 2.38
N PRO A 53 -6.27 13.16 3.08
CA PRO A 53 -4.95 12.64 3.43
C PRO A 53 -4.11 12.39 2.17
N VAL A 54 -2.83 12.71 2.25
CA VAL A 54 -1.88 12.56 1.13
C VAL A 54 -0.78 11.60 1.57
N PHE A 55 -0.30 10.76 0.66
CA PHE A 55 0.93 9.99 0.82
C PHE A 55 1.93 10.39 -0.25
N MET A 56 3.18 10.62 0.13
CA MET A 56 4.26 10.99 -0.77
C MET A 56 5.50 10.14 -0.46
N ALA A 57 6.06 9.51 -1.50
CA ALA A 57 7.39 8.90 -1.40
C ALA A 57 8.46 9.95 -1.71
N ASP A 58 9.21 10.38 -0.70
CA ASP A 58 10.25 11.40 -0.82
C ASP A 58 11.62 10.73 -1.02
N VAL A 59 11.94 10.49 -2.28
CA VAL A 59 13.20 9.88 -2.73
C VAL A 59 14.37 10.88 -2.63
N LYS A 60 14.10 12.16 -2.86
CA LYS A 60 15.13 13.22 -2.90
C LYS A 60 15.38 13.89 -1.56
N GLY A 61 14.46 13.73 -0.62
CA GLY A 61 14.46 14.40 0.69
C GLY A 61 13.98 15.85 0.65
N ASP A 62 13.42 16.32 -0.47
CA ASP A 62 13.08 17.73 -0.71
C ASP A 62 11.59 18.06 -0.49
N LEU A 63 10.77 17.07 -0.13
CA LEU A 63 9.33 17.26 0.15
C LEU A 63 9.02 17.51 1.61
N SER A 64 9.95 17.21 2.53
CA SER A 64 9.74 17.36 3.98
C SER A 64 9.36 18.79 4.41
N GLY A 65 9.77 19.82 3.68
CA GLY A 65 9.44 21.22 3.99
C GLY A 65 7.95 21.55 3.94
N ILE A 66 7.11 20.68 3.38
CA ILE A 66 5.65 20.86 3.41
C ILE A 66 5.10 21.00 4.85
N ALA A 67 5.80 20.48 5.85
CA ALA A 67 5.44 20.58 7.26
C ALA A 67 5.82 21.91 7.93
N ALA A 68 6.42 22.85 7.20
CA ALA A 68 6.77 24.18 7.67
C ALA A 68 6.13 25.27 6.80
N GLU A 69 5.91 26.43 7.39
CA GLU A 69 5.40 27.60 6.68
C GLU A 69 6.39 28.09 5.62
N GLY A 70 5.84 28.50 4.47
CA GLY A 70 6.60 29.13 3.41
C GLY A 70 7.15 30.48 3.84
N VAL A 71 8.32 30.84 3.34
CA VAL A 71 8.95 32.13 3.65
C VAL A 71 8.80 33.06 2.46
N MET A 72 8.12 34.20 2.68
CA MET A 72 8.04 35.25 1.69
C MET A 72 9.44 35.82 1.41
N ASN A 73 9.79 35.91 0.13
CA ASN A 73 11.03 36.52 -0.33
C ASN A 73 10.76 37.37 -1.58
N PRO A 74 11.65 38.31 -1.96
CA PRO A 74 11.41 39.23 -3.08
C PRO A 74 11.08 38.51 -4.39
N LYS A 75 11.72 37.36 -4.67
CA LYS A 75 11.48 36.59 -5.89
C LYS A 75 10.09 35.94 -5.90
N LEU A 76 9.65 35.40 -4.76
CA LEU A 76 8.32 34.84 -4.60
C LEU A 76 7.26 35.93 -4.72
N GLN A 77 7.46 37.07 -4.05
CA GLN A 77 6.55 38.20 -4.10
C GLN A 77 6.34 38.69 -5.54
N SER A 78 7.43 38.95 -6.29
CA SER A 78 7.31 39.37 -7.69
C SER A 78 6.59 38.34 -8.57
N ARG A 79 6.76 37.03 -8.29
CA ARG A 79 6.06 35.97 -9.02
C ARG A 79 4.56 35.94 -8.69
N LEU A 80 4.17 36.13 -7.43
CA LEU A 80 2.76 36.19 -7.03
C LEU A 80 2.07 37.42 -7.61
N GLU A 81 2.73 38.58 -7.59
CA GLU A 81 2.25 39.82 -8.22
C GLU A 81 2.04 39.66 -9.73
N ALA A 82 3.01 39.06 -10.43
CA ALA A 82 2.91 38.79 -11.87
C ALA A 82 1.73 37.85 -12.21
N LEU A 83 1.39 36.92 -11.32
CA LEU A 83 0.26 35.99 -11.46
C LEU A 83 -1.04 36.51 -10.86
N LYS A 84 -1.05 37.73 -10.29
CA LYS A 84 -2.19 38.32 -9.59
C LYS A 84 -2.77 37.37 -8.52
N VAL A 85 -1.88 36.71 -7.78
CA VAL A 85 -2.26 35.89 -6.63
C VAL A 85 -2.20 36.78 -5.39
N THR A 86 -3.35 36.99 -4.75
CA THR A 86 -3.50 37.98 -3.64
C THR A 86 -3.83 37.32 -2.30
N ASP A 87 -4.16 36.04 -2.33
CA ASP A 87 -4.62 35.18 -1.24
C ASP A 87 -3.54 34.18 -0.80
N TRP A 88 -2.29 34.37 -1.22
CA TRP A 88 -1.17 33.54 -0.76
C TRP A 88 -0.82 33.89 0.68
N ASP A 89 -0.92 32.90 1.57
CA ASP A 89 -0.66 33.04 3.00
C ASP A 89 0.21 31.87 3.48
N PRO A 90 1.39 32.10 4.09
CA PRO A 90 2.25 31.04 4.61
C PRO A 90 1.52 30.04 5.48
N ALA A 91 1.64 28.75 5.15
CA ALA A 91 0.99 27.70 5.93
C ALA A 91 1.77 26.38 5.84
N ALA A 92 1.92 25.71 6.99
CA ALA A 92 2.38 24.34 7.06
C ALA A 92 1.22 23.35 6.83
N CYS A 93 1.54 22.15 6.33
CA CYS A 93 0.62 21.02 6.31
C CYS A 93 0.84 20.13 7.55
N PRO A 94 -0.23 19.56 8.15
CA PRO A 94 -0.05 18.56 9.18
C PRO A 94 0.61 17.32 8.57
N THR A 95 1.76 16.92 9.11
CA THR A 95 2.65 15.95 8.45
C THR A 95 3.07 14.85 9.42
N VAL A 96 3.13 13.61 8.92
CA VAL A 96 3.67 12.44 9.61
C VAL A 96 4.76 11.82 8.74
N PHE A 97 5.92 11.54 9.33
CA PHE A 97 7.05 10.93 8.65
C PHE A 97 7.07 9.42 8.88
N TRP A 98 7.36 8.69 7.82
CA TRP A 98 7.45 7.24 7.76
C TRP A 98 8.80 6.84 7.18
N ASP A 99 9.37 5.71 7.62
CA ASP A 99 10.63 5.19 7.11
C ASP A 99 10.64 3.67 7.29
N VAL A 100 11.04 2.92 6.26
CA VAL A 100 11.18 1.45 6.36
C VAL A 100 12.26 1.05 7.37
N PHE A 101 13.30 1.88 7.52
CA PHE A 101 14.42 1.62 8.43
C PHE A 101 14.27 2.31 9.79
N GLY A 102 13.26 3.17 9.96
CA GLY A 102 12.97 3.86 11.23
C GLY A 102 13.95 4.96 11.63
N GLU A 103 14.78 5.48 10.71
CA GLU A 103 15.77 6.51 11.02
C GLU A 103 15.23 7.93 10.87
N LYS A 104 14.40 8.14 9.84
CA LYS A 104 13.89 9.45 9.41
C LYS A 104 12.37 9.58 9.53
N GLY A 105 11.73 8.64 10.21
CA GLY A 105 10.28 8.56 10.38
C GLY A 105 9.88 7.35 11.22
N HIS A 106 8.57 7.19 11.47
CA HIS A 106 8.04 6.01 12.12
C HIS A 106 8.36 4.75 11.29
N PRO A 107 8.86 3.67 11.93
CA PRO A 107 9.15 2.42 11.24
C PRO A 107 7.93 1.86 10.51
N VAL A 108 8.07 1.55 9.23
CA VAL A 108 7.03 0.89 8.45
C VAL A 108 7.37 -0.59 8.32
N ARG A 109 6.46 -1.44 8.82
CA ARG A 109 6.59 -2.90 8.71
C ARG A 109 5.37 -3.53 8.06
N ALA A 110 5.61 -4.64 7.38
CA ALA A 110 4.62 -5.60 6.90
C ALA A 110 4.90 -6.97 7.53
N THR A 111 3.89 -7.79 7.78
CA THR A 111 4.18 -9.20 8.14
C THR A 111 4.36 -10.05 6.89
N VAL A 112 5.15 -11.11 6.99
CA VAL A 112 5.31 -12.09 5.88
C VAL A 112 3.97 -12.68 5.44
N SER A 113 3.12 -13.00 6.42
CA SER A 113 1.78 -13.53 6.17
C SER A 113 0.94 -12.56 5.35
N ASP A 114 1.02 -11.28 5.67
CA ASP A 114 0.24 -10.22 5.05
C ASP A 114 0.72 -9.93 3.62
N MET A 115 2.03 -9.85 3.41
CA MET A 115 2.59 -9.71 2.06
C MET A 115 2.27 -10.91 1.17
N GLY A 116 2.23 -12.11 1.77
CA GLY A 116 1.75 -13.32 1.13
C GLY A 116 2.71 -13.90 0.07
N PRO A 117 2.44 -15.13 -0.40
CA PRO A 117 3.37 -15.87 -1.25
C PRO A 117 3.54 -15.24 -2.63
N VAL A 118 2.55 -14.51 -3.13
CA VAL A 118 2.57 -13.93 -4.48
C VAL A 118 3.54 -12.74 -4.58
N LEU A 119 3.46 -11.80 -3.64
CA LEU A 119 4.36 -10.65 -3.62
C LEU A 119 5.79 -11.09 -3.24
N LEU A 120 5.93 -12.01 -2.27
CA LEU A 120 7.22 -12.58 -1.90
C LEU A 120 7.88 -13.35 -3.05
N SER A 121 7.14 -14.13 -3.82
CA SER A 121 7.70 -14.82 -4.99
C SER A 121 8.34 -13.84 -5.98
N ARG A 122 7.78 -12.65 -6.10
CA ARG A 122 8.29 -11.59 -6.99
C ARG A 122 9.50 -10.90 -6.40
N LEU A 123 9.49 -10.62 -5.09
CA LEU A 123 10.65 -10.10 -4.35
C LEU A 123 11.87 -10.99 -4.55
N LEU A 124 11.64 -12.29 -4.39
CA LEU A 124 12.64 -13.35 -4.49
C LEU A 124 12.96 -13.73 -5.95
N ASN A 125 12.30 -13.14 -6.94
CA ASN A 125 12.43 -13.44 -8.36
C ASN A 125 12.29 -14.94 -8.67
N LEU A 126 11.28 -15.58 -8.07
CA LEU A 126 10.98 -16.99 -8.23
C LEU A 126 10.29 -17.25 -9.57
N ASN A 127 10.60 -18.39 -10.19
CA ASN A 127 9.83 -18.89 -11.34
C ASN A 127 8.49 -19.51 -10.90
N ASP A 128 7.63 -19.89 -11.84
CA ASP A 128 6.28 -20.42 -11.55
C ASP A 128 6.30 -21.65 -10.65
N VAL A 129 7.28 -22.55 -10.83
CA VAL A 129 7.41 -23.78 -10.03
C VAL A 129 7.82 -23.44 -8.60
N GLN A 130 8.78 -22.52 -8.43
CA GLN A 130 9.24 -22.05 -7.12
C GLN A 130 8.14 -21.26 -6.41
N SER A 131 7.39 -20.44 -7.14
CA SER A 131 6.23 -19.69 -6.63
C SER A 131 5.14 -20.63 -6.14
N GLY A 132 4.85 -21.71 -6.88
CA GLY A 132 3.93 -22.76 -6.45
C GLY A 132 4.38 -23.45 -5.16
N VAL A 133 5.68 -23.74 -5.02
CA VAL A 133 6.22 -24.30 -3.77
C VAL A 133 6.11 -23.31 -2.62
N LEU A 134 6.38 -22.01 -2.83
CA LEU A 134 6.19 -21.00 -1.79
C LEU A 134 4.72 -20.90 -1.36
N GLN A 135 3.77 -20.98 -2.30
CA GLN A 135 2.34 -21.04 -1.97
C GLN A 135 1.99 -22.26 -1.10
N LEU A 136 2.57 -23.43 -1.39
CA LEU A 136 2.41 -24.61 -0.53
C LEU A 136 2.94 -24.37 0.89
N VAL A 137 4.12 -23.76 1.02
CA VAL A 137 4.73 -23.44 2.32
C VAL A 137 3.78 -22.57 3.16
N PHE A 138 3.21 -21.53 2.56
CA PHE A 138 2.20 -20.68 3.20
C PHE A 138 0.94 -21.46 3.59
N LYS A 139 0.43 -22.30 2.69
CA LYS A 139 -0.77 -23.10 2.97
C LYS A 139 -0.57 -24.06 4.13
N ILE A 140 0.60 -24.71 4.20
CA ILE A 140 0.95 -25.61 5.30
C ILE A 140 1.07 -24.83 6.61
N ALA A 141 1.64 -23.61 6.60
CA ALA A 141 1.75 -22.77 7.79
C ALA A 141 0.35 -22.41 8.32
N ASP A 142 -0.54 -21.98 7.43
CA ASP A 142 -1.92 -21.61 7.75
C ASP A 142 -2.72 -22.80 8.31
N ASP A 143 -2.62 -23.97 7.68
CA ASP A 143 -3.33 -25.18 8.14
C ASP A 143 -2.88 -25.67 9.52
N ASN A 144 -1.70 -25.25 9.97
CA ASN A 144 -1.13 -25.61 11.26
C ASN A 144 -1.13 -24.44 12.27
N GLY A 145 -1.75 -23.30 11.93
CA GLY A 145 -1.78 -22.13 12.81
C GLY A 145 -0.39 -21.58 13.16
N LEU A 146 0.55 -21.70 12.21
CA LEU A 146 1.90 -21.17 12.32
C LEU A 146 1.94 -19.77 11.71
N LEU A 147 2.16 -18.77 12.55
CA LEU A 147 2.24 -17.38 12.10
C LEU A 147 3.57 -17.14 11.38
N LEU A 148 3.52 -16.53 10.20
CA LEU A 148 4.69 -16.04 9.50
C LEU A 148 4.73 -14.53 9.67
N LEU A 149 5.49 -14.03 10.65
CA LEU A 149 5.55 -12.62 10.98
C LEU A 149 6.75 -11.96 10.27
N ASP A 150 7.92 -12.59 10.35
CA ASP A 150 9.17 -12.05 9.83
C ASP A 150 9.92 -13.05 8.91
N MET A 151 11.13 -12.67 8.48
CA MET A 151 11.98 -13.53 7.64
C MET A 151 12.46 -14.80 8.36
N LYS A 152 12.66 -14.73 9.69
CA LYS A 152 13.09 -15.87 10.53
C LYS A 152 12.04 -16.98 10.46
N ASP A 153 10.77 -16.60 10.52
CA ASP A 153 9.63 -17.51 10.44
C ASP A 153 9.54 -18.19 9.08
N LEU A 154 9.61 -17.39 8.01
CA LEU A 154 9.50 -17.92 6.66
C LEU A 154 10.63 -18.89 6.35
N ARG A 155 11.86 -18.55 6.74
CA ARG A 155 13.03 -19.40 6.53
C ARG A 155 12.90 -20.73 7.27
N SER A 156 12.50 -20.69 8.55
CA SER A 156 12.23 -21.89 9.34
C SER A 156 11.11 -22.73 8.76
N MET A 157 10.04 -22.10 8.28
CA MET A 157 8.92 -22.80 7.65
C MET A 157 9.33 -23.46 6.33
N VAL A 158 10.08 -22.77 5.47
CA VAL A 158 10.62 -23.32 4.22
C VAL A 158 11.54 -24.51 4.51
N GLN A 159 12.40 -24.41 5.52
CA GLN A 159 13.27 -25.52 5.93
C GLN A 159 12.45 -26.72 6.42
N PHE A 160 11.50 -26.49 7.33
CA PHE A 160 10.64 -27.52 7.88
C PHE A 160 9.86 -28.28 6.79
N VAL A 161 9.30 -27.55 5.82
CA VAL A 161 8.60 -28.14 4.68
C VAL A 161 9.54 -28.95 3.78
N GLY A 162 10.77 -28.47 3.57
CA GLY A 162 11.80 -29.19 2.82
C GLY A 162 12.20 -30.51 3.49
N ASP A 163 12.46 -30.48 4.79
CA ASP A 163 12.89 -31.65 5.57
C ASP A 163 11.77 -32.70 5.68
N ASN A 164 10.51 -32.27 5.64
CA ASN A 164 9.32 -33.13 5.77
C ASN A 164 8.54 -33.29 4.45
N ALA A 165 9.13 -32.98 3.29
CA ALA A 165 8.45 -32.93 2.00
C ALA A 165 7.63 -34.20 1.66
N LYS A 166 8.13 -35.39 2.05
CA LYS A 166 7.44 -36.67 1.84
C LYS A 166 6.10 -36.76 2.57
N GLN A 167 5.98 -36.13 3.74
CA GLN A 167 4.75 -36.14 4.53
C GLN A 167 3.68 -35.25 3.90
N PHE A 168 4.08 -34.14 3.27
CA PHE A 168 3.17 -33.19 2.63
C PHE A 168 2.77 -33.58 1.20
N GLN A 169 3.55 -34.47 0.57
CA GLN A 169 3.42 -34.78 -0.86
C GLN A 169 2.01 -35.22 -1.28
N THR A 170 1.35 -36.07 -0.48
CA THR A 170 0.04 -36.61 -0.82
C THR A 170 -1.07 -35.56 -0.73
N GLN A 171 -0.99 -34.65 0.24
CA GLN A 171 -2.06 -33.69 0.52
C GLN A 171 -1.90 -32.39 -0.27
N TYR A 172 -0.66 -31.89 -0.40
CA TYR A 172 -0.40 -30.58 -0.98
C TYR A 172 0.22 -30.65 -2.39
N GLY A 173 0.86 -31.78 -2.73
CA GLY A 173 1.54 -31.99 -4.00
C GLY A 173 3.06 -32.04 -3.86
N ASN A 174 3.76 -32.18 -4.99
CA ASN A 174 5.19 -32.42 -5.00
C ASN A 174 6.00 -31.17 -4.60
N ILE A 175 6.94 -31.33 -3.67
CA ILE A 175 7.83 -30.27 -3.19
C ILE A 175 9.26 -30.63 -3.55
N SER A 176 9.85 -29.94 -4.52
CA SER A 176 11.21 -30.23 -4.97
C SER A 176 12.26 -29.59 -4.05
N SER A 177 13.32 -30.33 -3.73
CA SER A 177 14.47 -29.80 -2.96
C SER A 177 15.16 -28.64 -3.67
N ALA A 178 15.18 -28.65 -5.01
CA ALA A 178 15.72 -27.56 -5.81
C ALA A 178 14.94 -26.25 -5.61
N SER A 179 13.60 -26.31 -5.55
CA SER A 179 12.76 -25.14 -5.27
C SER A 179 12.98 -24.61 -3.87
N ILE A 180 13.03 -25.49 -2.86
CA ILE A 180 13.32 -25.12 -1.47
C ILE A 180 14.66 -24.39 -1.37
N GLY A 181 15.71 -24.94 -1.98
CA GLY A 181 17.03 -24.32 -1.97
C GLY A 181 17.07 -22.97 -2.71
N ALA A 182 16.27 -22.79 -3.77
CA ALA A 182 16.15 -21.50 -4.46
C ALA A 182 15.46 -20.45 -3.58
N ILE A 183 14.37 -20.81 -2.90
CA ILE A 183 13.66 -19.93 -1.97
C ILE A 183 14.59 -19.51 -0.83
N GLN A 184 15.29 -20.46 -0.19
CA GLN A 184 16.22 -20.17 0.91
C GLN A 184 17.34 -19.23 0.50
N ARG A 185 17.93 -19.40 -0.69
CA ARG A 185 18.97 -18.46 -1.20
C ARG A 185 18.41 -17.06 -1.45
N GLY A 186 17.18 -16.98 -1.96
CA GLY A 186 16.51 -15.69 -2.12
C GLY A 186 16.34 -15.00 -0.78
N LEU A 187 15.81 -15.70 0.23
CA LEU A 187 15.61 -15.15 1.58
C LEU A 187 16.93 -14.66 2.20
N LEU A 188 18.00 -15.46 2.09
CA LEU A 188 19.33 -15.06 2.57
C LEU A 188 19.86 -13.80 1.87
N THR A 189 19.53 -13.62 0.59
CA THR A 189 19.93 -12.43 -0.17
C THR A 189 19.23 -11.17 0.36
N LEU A 190 17.95 -11.27 0.71
CA LEU A 190 17.19 -10.15 1.28
C LEU A 190 17.71 -9.79 2.69
N GLU A 191 18.01 -10.79 3.50
CA GLU A 191 18.62 -10.60 4.83
C GLU A 191 19.95 -9.85 4.74
N GLN A 192 20.83 -10.24 3.80
CA GLN A 192 22.10 -9.54 3.56
C GLN A 192 21.94 -8.10 3.06
N GLN A 193 20.81 -7.80 2.41
CA GLN A 193 20.48 -6.46 1.94
C GLN A 193 19.84 -5.57 3.03
N GLY A 194 19.62 -6.11 4.23
CA GLY A 194 19.02 -5.38 5.35
C GLY A 194 17.51 -5.20 5.22
N GLU A 195 16.85 -5.93 4.32
CA GLU A 195 15.41 -5.86 4.09
C GLU A 195 14.59 -6.49 5.23
N GLU A 196 15.24 -7.14 6.20
CA GLU A 196 14.63 -7.71 7.41
C GLU A 196 13.89 -6.66 8.24
N SER A 197 14.37 -5.41 8.25
CA SER A 197 13.73 -4.31 9.02
C SER A 197 12.30 -4.01 8.57
N PHE A 198 11.96 -4.36 7.31
CA PHE A 198 10.62 -4.21 6.75
C PHE A 198 9.64 -5.28 7.25
N PHE A 199 10.13 -6.45 7.69
CA PHE A 199 9.28 -7.56 8.09
C PHE A 199 9.14 -7.68 9.61
N GLY A 200 7.92 -7.61 10.12
CA GLY A 200 7.66 -7.83 11.55
C GLY A 200 6.47 -7.05 12.09
N GLU A 201 6.39 -6.97 13.42
CA GLU A 201 5.32 -6.27 14.14
C GLU A 201 5.85 -5.05 14.94
N PRO A 202 5.02 -4.01 15.15
CA PRO A 202 3.67 -3.88 14.63
C PRO A 202 3.67 -3.50 13.15
N MET A 203 2.80 -4.19 12.41
CA MET A 203 2.52 -3.88 11.02
C MET A 203 1.83 -2.53 10.91
N LEU A 204 2.12 -1.80 9.82
CA LEU A 204 1.44 -0.54 9.51
C LEU A 204 -0.08 -0.76 9.46
N ASP A 205 -0.79 0.00 10.25
CA ASP A 205 -2.23 0.13 10.15
C ASP A 205 -2.55 1.15 9.07
N ILE A 206 -3.09 0.73 7.93
CA ILE A 206 -3.39 1.64 6.80
C ILE A 206 -4.34 2.78 7.19
N PHE A 207 -5.16 2.62 8.24
CA PHE A 207 -6.04 3.69 8.71
C PHE A 207 -5.29 4.79 9.45
N ASP A 208 -4.05 4.54 9.90
CA ASP A 208 -3.17 5.60 10.40
C ASP A 208 -2.73 6.56 9.30
N LEU A 209 -2.73 6.14 8.03
CA LEU A 209 -2.49 7.02 6.88
C LEU A 209 -3.71 7.87 6.50
N ILE A 210 -4.92 7.44 6.88
CA ILE A 210 -6.19 8.05 6.47
C ILE A 210 -6.77 8.86 7.64
N LYS A 211 -6.05 9.92 8.02
CA LYS A 211 -6.42 10.79 9.15
C LYS A 211 -6.52 12.25 8.77
N THR A 212 -7.24 12.99 9.59
CA THR A 212 -7.28 14.46 9.57
C THR A 212 -6.78 15.00 10.92
N ASN A 213 -6.24 16.22 10.93
CA ASN A 213 -5.92 16.92 12.17
C ASN A 213 -7.19 17.51 12.82
N ALA A 214 -7.03 18.15 13.98
CA ALA A 214 -8.14 18.78 14.72
C ALA A 214 -8.87 19.87 13.92
N SER A 215 -8.21 20.49 12.93
CA SER A 215 -8.77 21.52 12.04
C SER A 215 -9.44 20.93 10.78
N GLY A 216 -9.51 19.60 10.66
CA GLY A 216 -10.09 18.91 9.51
C GLY A 216 -9.20 18.82 8.27
N GLN A 217 -7.93 19.27 8.35
CA GLN A 217 -6.96 19.11 7.26
C GLN A 217 -6.45 17.66 7.20
N GLY A 218 -6.29 17.11 6.00
CA GLY A 218 -5.79 15.76 5.77
C GLY A 218 -4.31 15.67 6.14
N ILE A 219 -3.93 14.63 6.86
CA ILE A 219 -2.52 14.39 7.19
C ILE A 219 -1.73 14.08 5.92
N VAL A 220 -0.59 14.75 5.76
CA VAL A 220 0.41 14.46 4.73
C VAL A 220 1.39 13.43 5.28
N ASN A 221 1.37 12.24 4.73
CA ASN A 221 2.24 11.13 5.09
C ASN A 221 3.45 11.14 4.14
N ILE A 222 4.65 11.34 4.69
CA ILE A 222 5.89 11.36 3.89
C ILE A 222 6.70 10.13 4.23
N LEU A 223 6.91 9.25 3.25
CA LEU A 223 7.88 8.19 3.34
C LEU A 223 9.26 8.75 2.98
N ALA A 224 10.18 8.78 3.93
CA ALA A 224 11.59 9.02 3.68
C ALA A 224 12.16 7.82 2.91
N ALA A 225 12.38 7.99 1.60
CA ALA A 225 12.75 6.92 0.69
C ALA A 225 14.18 7.07 0.14
N ASP A 226 15.01 7.94 0.72
CA ASP A 226 16.37 8.21 0.25
C ASP A 226 17.28 6.98 0.33
N LYS A 227 17.13 6.15 1.37
CA LYS A 227 17.81 4.84 1.44
C LYS A 227 17.15 3.80 0.54
N LEU A 228 15.82 3.75 0.58
CA LEU A 228 14.99 2.81 -0.16
C LEU A 228 15.16 2.95 -1.68
N TYR A 229 15.55 4.14 -2.15
CA TYR A 229 15.95 4.43 -3.52
C TYR A 229 17.06 3.49 -4.03
N ASN A 230 18.01 3.14 -3.17
CA ASN A 230 19.10 2.23 -3.51
C ASN A 230 18.65 0.74 -3.51
N GLN A 231 17.39 0.47 -3.17
CA GLN A 231 16.76 -0.85 -3.16
C GLN A 231 15.44 -0.83 -3.98
N PRO A 232 15.49 -0.69 -5.32
CA PRO A 232 14.29 -0.48 -6.15
C PRO A 232 13.25 -1.61 -6.06
N LYS A 233 13.69 -2.86 -5.83
CA LYS A 233 12.79 -4.00 -5.65
C LYS A 233 11.96 -3.87 -4.37
N LEU A 234 12.61 -3.60 -3.24
CA LEU A 234 11.93 -3.38 -1.97
C LEU A 234 10.98 -2.18 -2.06
N TYR A 235 11.41 -1.09 -2.70
CA TYR A 235 10.56 0.07 -2.96
C TYR A 235 9.27 -0.29 -3.71
N ALA A 236 9.40 -0.96 -4.87
CA ALA A 236 8.25 -1.31 -5.69
C ALA A 236 7.30 -2.29 -4.97
N ILE A 237 7.86 -3.21 -4.19
CA ILE A 237 7.06 -4.21 -3.46
C ILE A 237 6.38 -3.60 -2.25
N PHE A 238 7.05 -2.70 -1.51
CA PHE A 238 6.43 -1.93 -0.45
C PHE A 238 5.23 -1.13 -0.98
N LEU A 239 5.41 -0.37 -2.07
CA LEU A 239 4.33 0.44 -2.61
C LEU A 239 3.18 -0.41 -3.16
N LEU A 240 3.51 -1.54 -3.82
CA LEU A 240 2.49 -2.45 -4.29
C LEU A 240 1.72 -3.09 -3.14
N TRP A 241 2.42 -3.53 -2.08
CA TRP A 241 1.82 -4.06 -0.87
C TRP A 241 0.88 -3.02 -0.24
N LEU A 242 1.34 -1.79 -0.03
CA LEU A 242 0.53 -0.72 0.55
C LEU A 242 -0.75 -0.44 -0.26
N LEU A 243 -0.64 -0.39 -1.58
CA LEU A 243 -1.82 -0.21 -2.45
C LEU A 243 -2.74 -1.43 -2.43
N SER A 244 -2.20 -2.64 -2.32
CA SER A 244 -2.96 -3.87 -2.14
C SER A 244 -3.72 -3.87 -0.82
N GLU A 245 -3.08 -3.51 0.29
CA GLU A 245 -3.71 -3.38 1.61
C GLU A 245 -4.87 -2.39 1.59
N LEU A 246 -4.66 -1.22 0.97
CA LEU A 246 -5.73 -0.24 0.79
C LEU A 246 -6.87 -0.79 -0.05
N PHE A 247 -6.58 -1.55 -1.10
CA PHE A 247 -7.62 -2.14 -1.94
C PHE A 247 -8.46 -3.17 -1.19
N GLU A 248 -7.82 -3.98 -0.33
CA GLU A 248 -8.49 -5.03 0.43
C GLU A 248 -9.34 -4.45 1.57
N HIS A 249 -8.80 -3.48 2.32
CA HIS A 249 -9.45 -2.96 3.51
C HIS A 249 -10.42 -1.80 3.26
N LEU A 250 -10.26 -1.03 2.19
CA LEU A 250 -11.20 0.05 1.88
C LEU A 250 -12.49 -0.49 1.24
N PRO A 251 -13.66 0.03 1.61
CA PRO A 251 -14.89 -0.30 0.90
C PRO A 251 -14.90 0.38 -0.48
N GLU A 252 -15.56 -0.27 -1.44
CA GLU A 252 -15.88 0.36 -2.72
C GLU A 252 -16.83 1.54 -2.52
N VAL A 253 -16.63 2.58 -3.31
CA VAL A 253 -17.37 3.83 -3.25
C VAL A 253 -17.75 4.26 -4.67
N GLY A 254 -18.92 4.89 -4.78
CA GLY A 254 -19.34 5.57 -6.00
C GLY A 254 -18.68 6.94 -6.13
N ASP A 255 -19.40 7.88 -6.74
CA ASP A 255 -18.93 9.25 -6.87
C ASP A 255 -18.88 9.94 -5.49
N MET A 256 -17.74 10.54 -5.18
CA MET A 256 -17.49 11.26 -3.93
C MET A 256 -17.17 12.72 -4.22
N ASP A 257 -17.49 13.64 -3.29
CA ASP A 257 -17.11 15.05 -3.41
C ASP A 257 -15.58 15.26 -3.42
N LYS A 258 -14.83 14.35 -2.79
CA LYS A 258 -13.36 14.30 -2.75
C LYS A 258 -12.88 12.85 -2.55
N PRO A 259 -11.64 12.51 -2.96
CA PRO A 259 -11.06 11.20 -2.67
C PRO A 259 -10.89 10.95 -1.17
N LYS A 260 -10.84 9.68 -0.78
CA LYS A 260 -10.45 9.27 0.58
C LYS A 260 -8.98 9.52 0.86
N MET A 261 -8.15 9.43 -0.17
CA MET A 261 -6.70 9.60 -0.07
C MET A 261 -6.08 9.83 -1.45
N VAL A 262 -4.94 10.52 -1.50
CA VAL A 262 -4.16 10.72 -2.72
C VAL A 262 -2.70 10.29 -2.51
N PHE A 263 -2.16 9.55 -3.48
CA PHE A 263 -0.76 9.13 -3.52
C PHE A 263 0.02 9.94 -4.55
N PHE A 264 1.22 10.38 -4.18
CA PHE A 264 2.24 10.88 -5.10
C PHE A 264 3.46 9.96 -5.04
N PHE A 265 3.81 9.40 -6.19
CA PHE A 265 5.04 8.63 -6.34
C PHE A 265 6.07 9.50 -7.06
N ASP A 266 6.96 10.14 -6.29
CA ASP A 266 8.14 10.78 -6.88
C ASP A 266 9.10 9.74 -7.42
N GLU A 267 9.76 10.09 -8.52
CA GLU A 267 10.57 9.17 -9.32
C GLU A 267 9.83 7.85 -9.64
N ALA A 268 8.60 8.00 -10.13
CA ALA A 268 7.72 6.88 -10.49
C ALA A 268 8.36 5.83 -11.42
N HIS A 269 9.39 6.20 -12.19
CA HIS A 269 10.14 5.28 -13.03
C HIS A 269 10.71 4.08 -12.24
N LEU A 270 10.98 4.23 -10.95
CA LEU A 270 11.48 3.16 -10.07
C LEU A 270 10.47 2.02 -9.88
N LEU A 271 9.18 2.29 -10.06
CA LEU A 271 8.13 1.28 -10.00
C LEU A 271 8.11 0.37 -11.23
N PHE A 272 8.65 0.86 -12.36
CA PHE A 272 8.47 0.22 -13.66
C PHE A 272 9.79 -0.27 -14.27
N ASN A 273 10.90 0.42 -14.02
CA ASN A 273 12.20 0.05 -14.57
C ASN A 273 12.68 -1.27 -13.96
N ASP A 274 13.11 -2.19 -14.83
CA ASP A 274 13.61 -3.52 -14.46
C ASP A 274 12.64 -4.37 -13.62
N ALA A 275 11.37 -3.96 -13.55
CA ALA A 275 10.31 -4.71 -12.91
C ALA A 275 9.96 -5.94 -13.76
N PRO A 276 9.85 -7.15 -13.17
CA PRO A 276 9.37 -8.33 -13.89
C PRO A 276 7.97 -8.08 -14.49
N THR A 277 7.67 -8.66 -15.65
CA THR A 277 6.38 -8.48 -16.35
C THR A 277 5.17 -8.73 -15.42
N ALA A 278 5.23 -9.78 -14.60
CA ALA A 278 4.17 -10.09 -13.65
C ALA A 278 3.97 -8.98 -12.58
N LEU A 279 5.03 -8.26 -12.21
CA LEU A 279 4.97 -7.12 -11.29
C LEU A 279 4.27 -5.94 -11.96
N LEU A 280 4.66 -5.61 -13.20
CA LEU A 280 4.03 -4.56 -14.00
C LEU A 280 2.53 -4.79 -14.18
N GLU A 281 2.11 -6.00 -14.56
CA GLU A 281 0.70 -6.36 -14.71
C GLU A 281 -0.11 -6.15 -13.42
N LYS A 282 0.52 -6.39 -12.26
CA LYS A 282 -0.14 -6.21 -10.97
C LYS A 282 -0.22 -4.74 -10.57
N ILE A 283 0.82 -3.95 -10.83
CA ILE A 283 0.78 -2.50 -10.63
C ILE A 283 -0.34 -1.91 -11.49
N GLU A 284 -0.42 -2.29 -12.77
CA GLU A 284 -1.51 -1.88 -13.67
C GLU A 284 -2.90 -2.23 -13.12
N GLN A 285 -3.06 -3.47 -12.65
CA GLN A 285 -4.32 -3.93 -12.07
C GLN A 285 -4.69 -3.09 -10.84
N VAL A 286 -3.75 -2.87 -9.93
CA VAL A 286 -3.98 -2.13 -8.68
C VAL A 286 -4.29 -0.67 -8.97
N VAL A 287 -3.55 -0.01 -9.86
CA VAL A 287 -3.84 1.37 -10.29
C VAL A 287 -5.26 1.47 -10.85
N ARG A 288 -5.67 0.52 -11.70
CA ARG A 288 -7.02 0.51 -12.27
C ARG A 288 -8.12 0.34 -11.21
N LEU A 289 -7.90 -0.55 -10.25
CA LEU A 289 -8.92 -0.94 -9.28
C LEU A 289 -9.03 0.01 -8.09
N ILE A 290 -7.93 0.61 -7.63
CA ILE A 290 -7.93 1.45 -6.42
C ILE A 290 -8.81 2.70 -6.58
N ARG A 291 -9.07 3.13 -7.81
CA ARG A 291 -10.00 4.22 -8.10
C ARG A 291 -11.39 3.97 -7.51
N SER A 292 -11.90 2.74 -7.59
CA SER A 292 -13.23 2.38 -7.03
C SER A 292 -13.25 2.42 -5.51
N LYS A 293 -12.09 2.48 -4.86
CA LYS A 293 -11.95 2.65 -3.40
C LYS A 293 -11.88 4.12 -2.99
N GLY A 294 -11.88 5.04 -3.96
CA GLY A 294 -11.80 6.49 -3.74
C GLY A 294 -10.37 7.00 -3.57
N VAL A 295 -9.36 6.28 -4.08
CA VAL A 295 -7.94 6.66 -3.97
C VAL A 295 -7.43 7.23 -5.30
N GLY A 296 -6.77 8.39 -5.24
CA GLY A 296 -6.05 8.97 -6.37
C GLY A 296 -4.57 8.57 -6.37
N ILE A 297 -3.98 8.41 -7.55
CA ILE A 297 -2.55 8.10 -7.74
C ILE A 297 -1.98 9.09 -8.73
N TYR A 298 -0.86 9.73 -8.39
CA TYR A 298 -0.18 10.68 -9.23
C TYR A 298 1.27 10.24 -9.38
N PHE A 299 1.64 9.86 -10.60
CA PHE A 299 3.02 9.52 -10.93
C PHE A 299 3.78 10.80 -11.23
N VAL A 300 4.95 10.95 -10.60
CA VAL A 300 5.86 12.08 -10.85
C VAL A 300 7.15 11.52 -11.40
N THR A 301 7.47 11.83 -12.66
CA THR A 301 8.63 11.25 -13.36
C THR A 301 9.31 12.31 -14.22
N GLN A 302 10.54 12.04 -14.65
CA GLN A 302 11.26 12.94 -15.55
C GLN A 302 10.83 12.78 -17.00
N ASN A 303 10.50 11.55 -17.42
CA ASN A 303 10.14 11.22 -18.78
C ASN A 303 8.83 10.41 -18.79
N PRO A 304 7.82 10.80 -19.59
CA PRO A 304 6.58 10.03 -19.71
C PRO A 304 6.79 8.59 -20.20
N LEU A 305 7.84 8.33 -20.99
CA LEU A 305 8.15 7.00 -21.54
C LEU A 305 8.61 6.00 -20.47
N ASP A 306 8.90 6.45 -19.26
CA ASP A 306 9.26 5.56 -18.15
C ASP A 306 8.02 4.94 -17.49
N ILE A 307 6.81 5.31 -17.94
CA ILE A 307 5.53 4.77 -17.47
C ILE A 307 4.92 3.92 -18.60
N PRO A 308 4.48 2.67 -18.34
CA PRO A 308 3.83 1.84 -19.34
C PRO A 308 2.56 2.48 -19.93
N ASP A 309 2.32 2.30 -21.23
CA ASP A 309 1.16 2.87 -21.94
C ASP A 309 -0.19 2.47 -21.32
N SER A 310 -0.28 1.23 -20.83
CA SER A 310 -1.41 0.66 -20.09
C SER A 310 -1.75 1.45 -18.83
N VAL A 311 -0.73 1.93 -18.10
CA VAL A 311 -0.87 2.80 -16.92
C VAL A 311 -1.12 4.24 -17.35
N LEU A 312 -0.36 4.75 -18.33
CA LEU A 312 -0.53 6.11 -18.86
C LEU A 312 -1.97 6.35 -19.31
N GLY A 313 -2.62 5.37 -19.95
CA GLY A 313 -4.02 5.45 -20.36
C GLY A 313 -5.03 5.60 -19.20
N GLN A 314 -4.64 5.30 -17.96
CA GLN A 314 -5.47 5.48 -16.76
C GLN A 314 -5.32 6.86 -16.12
N LEU A 315 -4.31 7.66 -16.52
CA LEU A 315 -3.98 8.94 -15.88
C LEU A 315 -4.77 10.08 -16.54
N GLY A 316 -5.83 10.52 -15.88
CA GLY A 316 -6.74 11.53 -16.40
C GLY A 316 -6.22 12.97 -16.31
N ASN A 317 -5.45 13.29 -15.25
CA ASN A 317 -4.93 14.63 -15.00
C ASN A 317 -3.47 14.77 -15.47
N ARG A 318 -3.13 15.86 -16.15
CA ARG A 318 -1.77 16.09 -16.71
C ARG A 318 -1.18 17.42 -16.28
N VAL A 319 0.08 17.38 -15.84
CA VAL A 319 0.94 18.56 -15.63
C VAL A 319 2.30 18.26 -16.25
N GLN A 320 2.63 18.93 -17.35
CA GLN A 320 3.89 18.75 -18.07
C GLN A 320 4.73 20.01 -17.99
N HIS A 321 5.82 19.93 -17.24
CA HIS A 321 6.88 20.93 -17.22
C HIS A 321 7.82 20.75 -18.42
N ALA A 322 8.79 21.66 -18.57
CA ALA A 322 9.74 21.62 -19.67
C ALA A 322 10.46 20.26 -19.79
N LEU A 323 10.63 19.78 -21.02
CA LEU A 323 11.51 18.65 -21.37
C LEU A 323 12.64 19.15 -22.24
N ARG A 324 13.83 18.57 -22.06
CA ARG A 324 15.01 18.89 -22.88
C ARG A 324 15.12 17.87 -24.01
N ALA A 325 14.97 18.32 -25.25
CA ALA A 325 14.97 17.44 -26.43
C ALA A 325 16.33 17.45 -27.16
N PHE A 326 17.34 16.77 -26.61
CA PHE A 326 18.67 16.71 -27.24
C PHE A 326 18.91 15.41 -28.02
N THR A 327 18.27 14.33 -27.61
CA THR A 327 18.42 13.00 -28.23
C THR A 327 17.15 12.57 -28.96
N PRO A 328 17.22 11.58 -29.87
CA PRO A 328 16.03 11.00 -30.47
C PRO A 328 15.06 10.40 -29.44
N ARG A 329 15.57 9.88 -28.31
CA ARG A 329 14.72 9.40 -27.21
C ARG A 329 13.97 10.56 -26.56
N ASP A 330 14.63 11.69 -26.35
CA ASP A 330 13.97 12.87 -25.76
C ASP A 330 12.92 13.45 -26.69
N GLN A 331 13.17 13.48 -28.00
CA GLN A 331 12.17 13.92 -28.98
C GLN A 331 10.93 13.02 -28.96
N LYS A 332 11.11 11.69 -28.84
CA LYS A 332 9.99 10.76 -28.64
C LYS A 332 9.24 11.04 -27.34
N ALA A 333 9.95 11.39 -26.27
CA ALA A 333 9.34 11.73 -24.99
C ALA A 333 8.48 13.01 -25.07
N VAL A 334 8.98 14.05 -25.76
CA VAL A 334 8.21 15.28 -26.01
C VAL A 334 6.94 14.98 -26.81
N ARG A 335 7.06 14.18 -27.87
CA ARG A 335 5.90 13.77 -28.68
C ARG A 335 4.89 12.98 -27.87
N ALA A 336 5.33 11.97 -27.12
CA ALA A 336 4.47 11.16 -26.27
C ALA A 336 3.75 12.02 -25.23
N ALA A 337 4.44 12.97 -24.59
CA ALA A 337 3.83 13.94 -23.70
C ALA A 337 2.71 14.75 -24.38
N ALA A 338 3.00 15.32 -25.55
CA ALA A 338 2.04 16.13 -26.29
C ALA A 338 0.80 15.33 -26.74
N GLU A 339 0.99 14.11 -27.22
CA GLU A 339 -0.09 13.22 -27.71
C GLU A 339 -1.04 12.75 -26.60
N THR A 340 -0.57 12.73 -25.34
CA THR A 340 -1.42 12.37 -24.18
C THR A 340 -2.36 13.49 -23.73
N MET A 341 -2.26 14.68 -24.33
CA MET A 341 -3.04 15.86 -23.95
C MET A 341 -4.07 16.22 -25.02
N ARG A 342 -5.17 16.83 -24.60
CA ARG A 342 -6.16 17.35 -25.53
C ARG A 342 -5.59 18.59 -26.23
N ALA A 343 -5.52 18.53 -27.56
CA ALA A 343 -4.94 19.58 -28.40
C ALA A 343 -5.58 20.96 -28.17
N ASN A 344 -4.74 22.00 -28.20
CA ASN A 344 -5.16 23.40 -28.17
C ASN A 344 -4.98 24.02 -29.57
N PRO A 345 -6.02 24.59 -30.19
CA PRO A 345 -5.88 25.27 -31.48
C PRO A 345 -4.96 26.50 -31.46
N ALA A 346 -4.70 27.09 -30.28
CA ALA A 346 -3.91 28.31 -30.14
C ALA A 346 -2.39 28.06 -30.20
N PHE A 347 -1.91 26.84 -29.92
CA PHE A 347 -0.48 26.52 -29.96
C PHE A 347 -0.20 25.03 -30.17
N ASN A 348 0.98 24.70 -30.68
CA ASN A 348 1.44 23.32 -30.79
C ASN A 348 2.05 22.84 -29.46
N ALA A 349 1.48 21.79 -28.85
CA ALA A 349 1.95 21.28 -27.56
C ALA A 349 3.37 20.69 -27.60
N GLU A 350 3.75 19.98 -28.68
CA GLU A 350 5.10 19.40 -28.84
C GLU A 350 6.16 20.52 -28.85
N GLN A 351 5.91 21.59 -29.60
CA GLN A 351 6.77 22.77 -29.62
C GLN A 351 6.79 23.48 -28.26
N ALA A 352 5.62 23.73 -27.68
CA ALA A 352 5.50 24.46 -26.42
C ALA A 352 6.27 23.78 -25.28
N ILE A 353 6.25 22.44 -25.18
CA ILE A 353 6.98 21.68 -24.16
C ILE A 353 8.48 22.01 -24.15
N THR A 354 9.08 22.24 -25.32
CA THR A 354 10.52 22.58 -25.43
C THR A 354 10.83 24.03 -25.09
N GLU A 355 9.82 24.90 -25.11
CA GLU A 355 9.93 26.34 -24.89
C GLU A 355 9.51 26.76 -23.47
N LEU A 356 9.01 25.83 -22.65
CA LEU A 356 8.57 26.09 -21.30
C LEU A 356 9.72 26.60 -20.42
N GLY A 357 9.46 27.67 -19.68
CA GLY A 357 10.33 28.18 -18.63
C GLY A 357 10.23 27.40 -17.31
N VAL A 358 11.07 27.77 -16.34
CA VAL A 358 11.02 27.16 -15.00
C VAL A 358 9.75 27.58 -14.26
N GLY A 359 8.95 26.57 -13.87
CA GLY A 359 7.67 26.74 -13.21
C GLY A 359 6.52 27.12 -14.15
N GLU A 360 6.75 27.09 -15.47
CA GLU A 360 5.69 26.99 -16.48
C GLU A 360 5.39 25.53 -16.77
N ALA A 361 4.13 25.23 -17.06
CA ALA A 361 3.69 23.90 -17.45
C ALA A 361 2.56 23.96 -18.48
N LEU A 362 2.46 22.91 -19.28
CA LEU A 362 1.24 22.54 -19.99
C LEU A 362 0.35 21.72 -19.04
N ILE A 363 -0.89 22.14 -18.87
CA ILE A 363 -1.81 21.55 -17.89
C ILE A 363 -3.13 21.19 -18.57
N SER A 364 -3.60 19.96 -18.30
CA SER A 364 -4.89 19.47 -18.76
C SER A 364 -5.51 18.66 -17.61
N PHE A 365 -6.37 19.31 -16.83
CA PHE A 365 -7.18 18.67 -15.80
C PHE A 365 -8.55 18.27 -16.35
N LEU A 366 -9.24 17.38 -15.65
CA LEU A 366 -10.55 16.90 -16.07
C LEU A 366 -11.66 17.95 -15.86
N ASP A 367 -12.59 18.02 -16.80
CA ASP A 367 -13.86 18.75 -16.69
C ASP A 367 -14.87 17.98 -15.84
N GLU A 368 -16.01 18.59 -15.52
CA GLU A 368 -17.10 17.98 -14.71
C GLU A 368 -17.64 16.66 -15.30
N LYS A 369 -17.42 16.42 -16.59
CA LYS A 369 -17.83 15.20 -17.30
C LYS A 369 -16.71 14.15 -17.33
N GLY A 370 -15.60 14.40 -16.64
CA GLY A 370 -14.45 13.53 -16.55
C GLY A 370 -13.62 13.46 -17.83
N ARG A 371 -13.75 14.45 -18.73
CA ARG A 371 -12.95 14.55 -19.96
C ARG A 371 -11.79 15.51 -19.75
N PRO A 372 -10.60 15.26 -20.32
CA PRO A 372 -9.52 16.25 -20.29
C PRO A 372 -9.96 17.58 -20.89
N ASN A 373 -9.70 18.68 -20.18
CA ASN A 373 -9.80 20.02 -20.74
C ASN A 373 -8.76 20.23 -21.83
N ILE A 374 -8.99 21.21 -22.71
CA ILE A 374 -7.98 21.65 -23.67
C ILE A 374 -6.71 22.01 -22.89
N VAL A 375 -5.55 21.58 -23.39
CA VAL A 375 -4.28 21.86 -22.72
C VAL A 375 -3.99 23.35 -22.71
N GLU A 376 -3.61 23.88 -21.55
CA GLU A 376 -3.26 25.30 -21.40
C GLU A 376 -1.82 25.45 -20.92
N ARG A 377 -1.12 26.47 -21.43
CA ARG A 377 0.19 26.88 -20.93
C ARG A 377 -0.02 27.86 -19.79
N GLY A 378 0.48 27.55 -18.59
CA GLY A 378 0.34 28.41 -17.42
C GLY A 378 1.51 28.29 -16.45
N PHE A 379 1.51 29.17 -15.45
CA PHE A 379 2.49 29.16 -14.37
C PHE A 379 1.90 28.51 -13.13
N VAL A 380 2.65 27.56 -12.57
CA VAL A 380 2.28 26.91 -11.31
C VAL A 380 2.42 27.92 -10.18
N ILE A 381 1.38 28.03 -9.37
CA ILE A 381 1.36 28.89 -8.18
C ILE A 381 2.27 28.25 -7.13
N ALA A 382 3.10 29.05 -6.47
CA ALA A 382 3.96 28.55 -5.41
C ALA A 382 3.13 27.99 -4.25
N PRO A 383 3.55 26.86 -3.61
CA PRO A 383 2.91 26.39 -2.39
C PRO A 383 3.04 27.44 -1.28
N CYS A 384 2.14 27.37 -0.31
CA CYS A 384 2.19 28.20 0.89
C CYS A 384 3.13 27.62 1.95
N SER A 385 3.48 26.35 1.80
CA SER A 385 4.47 25.65 2.61
C SER A 385 5.91 25.87 2.12
N ARG A 386 6.89 25.54 2.95
CA ARG A 386 8.31 25.72 2.63
C ARG A 386 8.72 24.79 1.48
N MET A 387 9.30 25.37 0.43
CA MET A 387 9.97 24.59 -0.62
C MET A 387 11.36 24.16 -0.16
N GLY A 388 11.66 22.87 -0.28
CA GLY A 388 12.93 22.27 0.15
C GLY A 388 12.80 21.45 1.43
N ALA A 389 13.93 20.98 1.97
CA ALA A 389 13.95 20.08 3.12
C ALA A 389 13.78 20.81 4.46
N LEU A 390 13.24 20.10 5.45
CA LEU A 390 13.42 20.45 6.86
C LEU A 390 14.85 20.13 7.31
N SER A 391 15.29 20.79 8.39
CA SER A 391 16.42 20.32 9.18
C SER A 391 16.08 19.01 9.92
N ASP A 392 17.10 18.25 10.30
CA ASP A 392 16.93 17.01 11.07
C ASP A 392 16.26 17.28 12.43
N ASP A 393 16.57 18.41 13.07
CA ASP A 393 15.94 18.83 14.34
C ASP A 393 14.45 19.14 14.19
N GLU A 394 14.06 19.86 13.13
CA GLU A 394 12.64 20.12 12.82
C GLU A 394 11.89 18.81 12.58
N ARG A 395 12.49 17.89 11.80
CA ARG A 395 11.90 16.56 11.51
C ARG A 395 11.76 15.73 12.78
N ASN A 396 12.81 15.61 13.58
CA ASN A 396 12.79 14.85 14.83
C ASN A 396 11.78 15.43 15.83
N GLY A 397 11.66 16.77 15.88
CA GLY A 397 10.63 17.45 16.66
C GLY A 397 9.20 17.06 16.26
N LEU A 398 8.95 16.86 14.96
CA LEU A 398 7.64 16.41 14.45
C LEU A 398 7.39 14.93 14.75
N ILE A 399 8.40 14.06 14.56
CA ILE A 399 8.30 12.63 14.87
C ILE A 399 7.99 12.42 16.36
N ASN A 400 8.74 13.06 17.25
CA ASN A 400 8.57 12.90 18.70
C ASN A 400 7.24 13.44 19.25
N ARG A 401 6.58 14.35 18.51
CA ARG A 401 5.25 14.90 18.88
C ARG A 401 4.10 14.20 18.16
N SER A 402 4.41 13.26 17.26
CA SER A 402 3.41 12.50 16.53
C SER A 402 2.57 11.67 17.50
N PRO A 403 1.24 11.60 17.32
CA PRO A 403 0.39 10.73 18.12
C PRO A 403 0.67 9.24 17.90
N LEU A 404 1.49 8.89 16.90
CA LEU A 404 1.89 7.52 16.59
C LEU A 404 3.23 7.12 17.24
N TYR A 405 3.95 8.08 17.83
CA TYR A 405 5.24 7.81 18.45
C TYR A 405 5.10 6.80 19.58
N GLY A 406 6.00 5.83 19.61
CA GLY A 406 6.00 4.69 20.51
C GLY A 406 5.23 3.48 19.96
N ARG A 407 4.22 3.67 19.09
CA ARG A 407 3.47 2.55 18.51
C ARG A 407 4.33 1.74 17.56
N TYR A 408 5.04 2.38 16.64
CA TYR A 408 5.80 1.70 15.59
C TYR A 408 7.28 1.51 15.94
N GLU A 409 7.79 2.27 16.89
CA GLU A 409 9.15 2.17 17.40
C GLU A 409 9.37 0.90 18.23
N GLU A 410 8.36 0.47 18.99
CA GLU A 410 8.43 -0.75 19.80
C GLU A 410 8.24 -1.99 18.91
N VAL A 411 9.33 -2.76 18.71
CA VAL A 411 9.26 -4.05 18.00
C VAL A 411 8.55 -5.06 18.88
N ILE A 412 7.56 -5.74 18.31
CA ILE A 412 6.82 -6.80 18.99
C ILE A 412 7.26 -8.15 18.42
N ASP A 413 7.79 -9.02 19.27
CA ASP A 413 8.14 -10.40 18.93
C ASP A 413 7.18 -11.36 19.66
N ARG A 414 6.17 -11.86 18.95
CA ARG A 414 5.20 -12.85 19.48
C ARG A 414 5.63 -14.24 19.06
N GLU A 415 5.15 -15.26 19.77
CA GLU A 415 5.39 -16.66 19.40
C GLU A 415 4.84 -16.94 17.98
N SER A 416 5.74 -17.28 17.06
CA SER A 416 5.44 -17.49 15.63
C SER A 416 5.96 -18.85 15.16
N ALA A 417 6.03 -19.05 13.84
CA ALA A 417 6.45 -20.34 13.27
C ALA A 417 7.85 -20.74 13.74
N TYR A 418 8.78 -19.79 13.85
CA TYR A 418 10.12 -20.06 14.31
C TYR A 418 10.13 -20.71 15.71
N GLU A 419 9.49 -20.07 16.70
CA GLU A 419 9.51 -20.56 18.08
C GLU A 419 8.82 -21.92 18.19
N LYS A 420 7.66 -22.08 17.55
CA LYS A 420 6.88 -23.34 17.60
C LYS A 420 7.63 -24.51 16.97
N LEU A 421 8.26 -24.30 15.81
CA LEU A 421 9.03 -25.34 15.11
C LEU A 421 10.30 -25.71 15.89
N THR A 422 10.98 -24.71 16.48
CA THR A 422 12.20 -24.93 17.27
C THR A 422 11.90 -25.65 18.59
N ALA A 423 10.73 -25.38 19.19
CA ALA A 423 10.25 -26.06 20.39
C ALA A 423 9.75 -27.50 20.13
N GLY A 424 9.74 -27.96 18.87
CA GLY A 424 9.28 -29.30 18.51
C GLY A 424 7.76 -29.49 18.67
N ALA A 425 6.99 -28.40 18.66
CA ALA A 425 5.54 -28.49 18.66
C ALA A 425 5.10 -29.21 17.37
N GLY A 426 4.59 -30.44 17.53
CA GLY A 426 4.24 -31.32 16.42
C GLY A 426 3.23 -30.67 15.48
N VAL A 427 3.61 -30.50 14.22
CA VAL A 427 2.72 -30.13 13.12
C VAL A 427 1.76 -31.31 12.92
N ALA A 428 0.52 -31.15 13.41
CA ALA A 428 -0.49 -32.20 13.36
C ALA A 428 -0.92 -32.42 11.91
N THR A 429 -0.50 -33.52 11.32
CA THR A 429 -1.09 -33.97 10.05
C THR A 429 -2.54 -34.38 10.36
N PRO A 430 -3.57 -33.77 9.74
CA PRO A 430 -4.92 -34.27 9.88
C PRO A 430 -4.93 -35.64 9.20
N THR A 431 -4.91 -36.71 10.00
CA THR A 431 -5.14 -38.05 9.46
C THR A 431 -6.56 -38.08 8.91
N ALA A 432 -6.72 -38.67 7.73
CA ALA A 432 -8.00 -38.80 7.00
C ALA A 432 -9.01 -39.74 7.72
N LYS A 433 -9.34 -39.45 8.98
CA LYS A 433 -10.26 -40.23 9.83
C LYS A 433 -11.51 -39.48 10.29
N ASP A 434 -11.70 -38.22 9.87
CA ASP A 434 -12.96 -37.50 10.11
C ASP A 434 -13.94 -37.63 8.93
N VAL A 435 -14.22 -38.86 8.53
CA VAL A 435 -15.47 -39.19 7.85
C VAL A 435 -16.36 -39.84 8.90
N PRO A 436 -17.53 -39.28 9.25
CA PRO A 436 -18.44 -39.92 10.19
C PRO A 436 -18.93 -41.23 9.58
N ALA A 437 -18.34 -42.35 10.00
CA ALA A 437 -18.86 -43.67 9.69
C ALA A 437 -20.23 -43.78 10.36
N LYS A 438 -21.29 -43.77 9.55
CA LYS A 438 -22.62 -44.23 9.96
C LYS A 438 -22.51 -45.66 10.45
N GLN A 439 -22.38 -45.84 11.76
CA GLN A 439 -22.51 -47.13 12.40
C GLN A 439 -24.00 -47.48 12.46
N ALA A 440 -24.35 -48.55 11.76
CA ALA A 440 -25.63 -49.21 11.87
C ALA A 440 -25.77 -49.78 13.29
N GLU A 441 -26.81 -49.36 13.99
CA GLU A 441 -27.22 -49.93 15.27
C GLU A 441 -27.80 -51.33 15.05
N ASN A 442 -27.18 -52.33 15.67
CA ASN A 442 -27.82 -53.60 15.99
C ASN A 442 -27.83 -53.70 17.52
N GLN A 443 -28.97 -53.36 18.13
CA GLN A 443 -29.19 -53.42 19.57
C GLN A 443 -29.62 -54.84 19.96
N GLN A 444 -28.78 -55.54 20.73
CA GLN A 444 -29.22 -56.53 21.71
C GLN A 444 -29.04 -55.93 23.09
N LYS A 445 -30.15 -55.88 23.83
CA LYS A 445 -30.27 -55.48 25.23
C LYS A 445 -29.85 -56.64 26.13
N GLU A 446 -29.19 -56.32 27.24
CA GLU A 446 -29.54 -56.84 28.57
C GLU A 446 -28.95 -55.92 29.66
N ASP A 447 -29.79 -55.69 30.68
CA ASP A 447 -29.64 -54.85 31.88
C ASP A 447 -28.56 -55.42 32.84
N GLU A 448 -28.08 -54.85 33.96
CA GLU A 448 -28.44 -53.73 34.84
C GLU A 448 -27.27 -53.50 35.84
N ASP A 449 -27.33 -52.38 36.59
CA ASP A 449 -26.63 -52.08 37.86
C ASP A 449 -25.17 -51.52 37.79
N GLY A 450 -24.77 -50.43 38.44
CA GLY A 450 -25.41 -49.51 39.36
C GLY A 450 -24.42 -48.39 39.77
N GLY A 451 -24.96 -47.19 39.98
CA GLY A 451 -24.49 -46.16 40.94
C GLY A 451 -23.01 -45.73 40.99
N LEU A 452 -22.58 -44.87 40.07
CA LEU A 452 -21.55 -43.82 40.30
C LEU A 452 -21.36 -42.91 39.08
N LEU A 453 -21.73 -43.38 37.88
CA LEU A 453 -21.59 -42.69 36.61
C LEU A 453 -22.66 -41.62 36.33
N GLY A 454 -23.86 -41.74 36.91
CA GLY A 454 -24.95 -40.77 36.69
C GLY A 454 -24.67 -39.38 37.28
N SER A 455 -23.99 -39.33 38.43
CA SER A 455 -23.68 -38.07 39.12
C SER A 455 -22.61 -37.23 38.42
N LEU A 456 -21.75 -37.84 37.60
CA LEU A 456 -20.70 -37.14 36.84
C LEU A 456 -21.24 -36.55 35.53
N ASN A 457 -22.21 -37.21 34.90
CA ASN A 457 -22.86 -36.71 33.69
C ASN A 457 -23.72 -35.47 33.94
N ASP A 458 -24.38 -35.37 35.10
CA ASP A 458 -25.21 -34.21 35.45
C ASP A 458 -24.37 -32.93 35.69
N ILE A 459 -23.11 -33.07 36.10
CA ILE A 459 -22.16 -31.95 36.30
C ILE A 459 -21.60 -31.46 34.94
N LEU A 460 -21.46 -32.36 33.96
CA LEU A 460 -20.91 -32.08 32.63
C LEU A 460 -21.96 -31.49 31.66
N PHE A 461 -23.20 -32.01 31.66
CA PHE A 461 -24.21 -31.69 30.63
C PHE A 461 -25.39 -30.83 31.12
N GLY A 462 -25.49 -30.55 32.42
CA GLY A 462 -26.55 -29.72 32.99
C GLY A 462 -27.87 -30.47 33.21
N THR A 463 -28.75 -29.90 34.04
CA THR A 463 -30.02 -30.54 34.46
C THR A 463 -31.23 -29.66 34.14
N THR A 464 -32.39 -30.29 33.90
CA THR A 464 -33.68 -29.60 33.71
C THR A 464 -34.60 -29.95 34.88
N GLY A 465 -35.00 -28.94 35.68
CA GLY A 465 -35.81 -29.16 36.88
C GLY A 465 -37.33 -29.27 36.61
N PRO A 466 -38.13 -29.71 37.60
CA PRO A 466 -39.57 -30.03 37.44
C PRO A 466 -40.49 -28.82 37.17
N ARG A 467 -39.94 -27.61 37.06
CA ARG A 467 -40.67 -26.36 36.74
C ARG A 467 -40.05 -25.59 35.57
N GLY A 468 -39.28 -26.26 34.70
CA GLY A 468 -38.79 -25.69 33.45
C GLY A 468 -37.55 -24.78 33.55
N GLY A 469 -36.90 -24.71 34.71
CA GLY A 469 -35.59 -24.05 34.84
C GLY A 469 -34.45 -24.95 34.35
N LYS A 470 -33.67 -24.48 33.37
CA LYS A 470 -32.44 -25.13 32.90
C LYS A 470 -31.23 -24.55 33.63
N LYS A 471 -30.34 -25.40 34.15
CA LYS A 471 -29.00 -25.00 34.61
C LYS A 471 -27.95 -25.59 33.67
N ASP A 472 -27.24 -24.71 32.96
CA ASP A 472 -26.18 -25.07 32.00
C ASP A 472 -24.99 -25.76 32.72
N GLY A 473 -24.43 -26.79 32.10
CA GLY A 473 -23.25 -27.52 32.61
C GLY A 473 -21.92 -26.79 32.38
N LEU A 474 -20.85 -27.29 33.00
CA LEU A 474 -19.50 -26.70 32.94
C LEU A 474 -18.93 -26.66 31.50
N VAL A 475 -19.26 -27.64 30.67
CA VAL A 475 -18.83 -27.70 29.24
C VAL A 475 -19.49 -26.58 28.43
N GLN A 476 -20.75 -26.28 28.71
CA GLN A 476 -21.51 -25.25 28.00
C GLN A 476 -21.10 -23.83 28.43
N THR A 477 -20.59 -23.69 29.66
CA THR A 477 -20.03 -22.44 30.17
C THR A 477 -18.62 -22.19 29.60
N ALA A 478 -17.81 -23.23 29.44
CA ALA A 478 -16.50 -23.17 28.77
C ALA A 478 -16.63 -22.87 27.26
N ALA A 479 -17.63 -23.44 26.58
CA ALA A 479 -17.93 -23.15 25.18
C ALA A 479 -18.41 -21.69 24.96
N LYS A 480 -19.15 -21.13 25.93
CA LYS A 480 -19.59 -19.72 25.92
C LYS A 480 -18.48 -18.72 26.25
N SER A 481 -17.45 -19.10 27.01
CA SER A 481 -16.28 -18.25 27.25
C SER A 481 -15.29 -18.26 26.09
N MET A 482 -15.15 -19.40 25.38
CA MET A 482 -14.29 -19.50 24.19
C MET A 482 -14.87 -18.74 22.98
N THR A 483 -16.19 -18.56 22.90
CA THR A 483 -16.83 -17.79 21.81
C THR A 483 -16.63 -16.27 21.92
N ARG A 484 -16.19 -15.75 23.07
CA ARG A 484 -15.92 -14.31 23.25
C ARG A 484 -14.48 -13.89 22.94
N GLN A 485 -13.53 -14.84 22.92
CA GLN A 485 -12.11 -14.58 22.62
C GLN A 485 -11.71 -14.91 21.17
N LEU A 486 -12.55 -15.62 20.41
CA LEU A 486 -12.30 -15.96 19.00
C LEU A 486 -12.89 -14.93 18.01
N GLY A 487 -13.38 -13.79 18.49
CA GLY A 487 -14.15 -12.83 17.69
C GLY A 487 -13.36 -11.87 16.79
N ASN A 488 -12.02 -11.86 16.83
CA ASN A 488 -11.20 -10.85 16.12
C ASN A 488 -9.99 -11.40 15.35
N GLN A 489 -10.02 -12.67 14.91
CA GLN A 489 -8.96 -13.19 14.06
C GLN A 489 -9.49 -13.84 12.79
N ILE A 490 -8.84 -13.45 11.68
CA ILE A 490 -8.94 -13.95 10.31
C ILE A 490 -10.10 -13.33 9.51
N VAL A 491 -9.89 -12.08 9.10
CA VAL A 491 -10.33 -11.61 7.77
C VAL A 491 -9.05 -11.37 6.98
N ARG A 492 -8.53 -12.43 6.35
CA ARG A 492 -7.41 -12.37 5.40
C ARG A 492 -7.93 -12.44 3.96
N GLY A 493 -7.40 -11.58 3.09
CA GLY A 493 -6.84 -11.94 1.77
C GLY A 493 -7.59 -12.96 0.90
N ILE A 494 -8.89 -12.78 0.68
CA ILE A 494 -9.72 -13.68 -0.15
C ILE A 494 -9.33 -13.68 -1.65
N LEU A 495 -8.43 -12.82 -2.11
CA LEU A 495 -7.99 -12.80 -3.51
C LEU A 495 -6.80 -13.72 -3.84
N GLY A 496 -6.17 -14.35 -2.84
CA GLY A 496 -5.11 -15.34 -3.07
C GLY A 496 -5.58 -16.65 -3.73
N SER A 497 -6.89 -16.96 -3.73
CA SER A 497 -7.40 -18.26 -4.18
C SER A 497 -8.53 -18.23 -5.22
N ILE A 498 -9.11 -17.06 -5.56
CA ILE A 498 -10.33 -16.99 -6.41
C ILE A 498 -10.06 -16.69 -7.90
N LEU A 499 -8.86 -16.30 -8.32
CA LEU A 499 -8.57 -16.01 -9.75
C LEU A 499 -7.86 -17.13 -10.53
N GLY A 500 -7.64 -18.29 -9.91
CA GLY A 500 -7.11 -19.49 -10.56
C GLY A 500 -8.20 -20.43 -11.07
N GLY A 501 -8.93 -20.07 -12.12
CA GLY A 501 -9.99 -20.94 -12.63
C GLY A 501 -10.68 -20.49 -13.91
N LYS A 502 -9.96 -20.37 -15.03
CA LYS A 502 -10.61 -20.43 -16.36
C LYS A 502 -10.66 -21.88 -16.83
N ARG A 503 -11.86 -22.45 -16.83
CA ARG A 503 -12.23 -23.64 -17.61
C ARG A 503 -13.16 -23.18 -18.74
N ARG A 504 -12.73 -23.51 -19.96
CA ARG A 504 -13.35 -23.33 -21.29
C ARG A 504 -13.33 -21.92 -21.88
#